data_AF-A0A2R4BSE0-F1
#
_entry.id   AF-A0A2R4BSE0-F1
#
_cell.length_a   1.000
_cell.length_b   1.000
_cell.length_c   1.000
_cell.angle_alpha   90.00
_cell.angle_beta   90.00
_cell.angle_gamma   90.00
#
_symmetry.space_group_name_H-M   'P 1'
#
loop_
_entity.id
_entity.type
_entity.pdbx_description
1 polymer ?
#
loop_
_entity_poly.entity_id
_entity_poly.type
_entity_poly.pdbx_seq_one_letter_code
_entity_poly.pdbx_strand_id
1 'polypeptide(L)'
;MRATTLIATLLLGAGILTGGAVLIPALAQNGTGSTLGTAATTGQDGWLTLHEVQLKLEALGYRELTKIERDDDKYEVKATDAQGQRVEIDVDPLTGAVLDTEVKRSKGDRSNTDQASWLTVHQVQVKLEATGYRDIQEIERERDHYQAKATDAQGQRVKLAIDPHSGDVLDTDVKRSRRDDNRSADEPRTRLSVDPYTGDVIEGTAAERATNPTAPATK
;
A
#
# COMPACT_ATOMS: atom_id res chain seq x y z
N MET A 1 5.72 -8.66 -52.13
CA MET A 1 6.96 -7.89 -52.41
C MET A 1 7.00 -6.76 -51.38
N ARG A 2 7.97 -6.57 -50.48
CA ARG A 2 9.37 -7.02 -50.40
C ARG A 2 9.75 -7.42 -48.97
N ALA A 3 10.66 -8.39 -48.88
CA ALA A 3 11.34 -8.81 -47.66
C ALA A 3 12.46 -7.83 -47.30
N THR A 4 12.72 -7.64 -46.01
CA THR A 4 13.96 -7.01 -45.54
C THR A 4 14.47 -7.78 -44.32
N THR A 5 15.45 -8.63 -44.55
CA THR A 5 16.25 -9.33 -43.55
C THR A 5 17.49 -8.48 -43.28
N LEU A 6 17.81 -8.17 -42.03
CA LEU A 6 19.09 -7.56 -41.65
C LEU A 6 19.87 -8.55 -40.79
N ILE A 7 20.96 -9.06 -41.36
CA ILE A 7 22.01 -9.83 -40.71
C ILE A 7 23.04 -8.82 -40.22
N ALA A 8 23.31 -8.78 -38.92
CA ALA A 8 24.41 -8.02 -38.34
C ALA A 8 25.37 -8.97 -37.62
N THR A 9 26.43 -9.34 -38.32
CA THR A 9 27.64 -9.97 -37.76
C THR A 9 28.49 -8.89 -37.10
N LEU A 10 28.81 -9.03 -35.82
CA LEU A 10 29.81 -8.21 -35.14
C LEU A 10 30.96 -9.11 -34.67
N LEU A 11 32.14 -8.87 -35.24
CA LEU A 11 33.40 -9.54 -34.95
C LEU A 11 34.45 -8.44 -34.70
N LEU A 12 34.82 -8.24 -33.43
CA LEU A 12 36.02 -7.53 -32.99
C LEU A 12 36.41 -8.20 -31.66
N GLY A 13 37.64 -8.61 -31.36
CA GLY A 13 38.95 -8.44 -31.97
C GLY A 13 39.93 -8.72 -30.82
N ALA A 14 40.67 -9.82 -30.89
CA ALA A 14 41.62 -10.21 -29.85
C ALA A 14 42.91 -9.37 -29.96
N GLY A 15 43.31 -8.74 -28.87
CA GLY A 15 44.60 -8.06 -28.72
C GLY A 15 45.28 -8.51 -27.43
N ILE A 16 46.27 -9.39 -27.55
CA ILE A 16 47.27 -9.71 -26.53
C ILE A 16 48.39 -8.67 -26.68
N LEU A 17 48.96 -8.16 -25.58
CA LEU A 17 50.40 -7.85 -25.43
C LEU A 17 50.74 -7.37 -23.99
N THR A 18 51.76 -8.04 -23.41
CA THR A 18 52.85 -7.53 -22.54
C THR A 18 52.58 -6.99 -21.13
N GLY A 19 52.87 -7.85 -20.14
CA GLY A 19 54.01 -7.75 -19.22
C GLY A 19 54.32 -6.42 -18.50
N GLY A 20 54.05 -6.39 -17.19
CA GLY A 20 54.63 -5.44 -16.24
C GLY A 20 54.24 -5.82 -14.81
N ALA A 21 55.17 -6.42 -14.06
CA ALA A 21 54.98 -6.70 -12.62
C ALA A 21 55.25 -5.41 -11.84
N VAL A 22 54.20 -4.74 -11.38
CA VAL A 22 54.29 -3.66 -10.40
C VAL A 22 53.80 -4.22 -9.06
N LEU A 23 54.71 -4.31 -8.10
CA LEU A 23 54.40 -4.55 -6.69
C LEU A 23 53.72 -3.28 -6.15
N ILE A 24 52.39 -3.28 -6.10
CA ILE A 24 51.60 -2.25 -5.43
C ILE A 24 51.32 -2.74 -4.01
N PRO A 25 51.62 -1.97 -2.95
CA PRO A 25 51.24 -2.33 -1.60
C PRO A 25 49.71 -2.43 -1.51
N ALA A 26 49.22 -3.58 -1.04
CA ALA A 26 47.82 -3.83 -0.76
C ALA A 26 47.36 -2.91 0.39
N LEU A 27 46.76 -1.78 0.02
CA LEU A 27 45.86 -1.05 0.90
C LEU A 27 44.54 -1.82 0.86
N ALA A 28 44.19 -2.45 1.98
CA ALA A 28 42.91 -3.09 2.18
C ALA A 28 41.79 -2.06 1.95
N GLN A 29 41.20 -2.09 0.77
CA GLN A 29 39.93 -1.44 0.53
C GLN A 29 38.87 -2.42 0.98
N ASN A 30 38.33 -2.21 2.19
CA ASN A 30 37.00 -2.66 2.59
C ASN A 30 35.94 -1.94 1.73
N GLY A 31 36.08 -2.01 0.42
CA GLY A 31 35.08 -1.61 -0.54
C GLY A 31 33.99 -2.65 -0.46
N THR A 32 32.99 -2.37 0.37
CA THR A 32 31.60 -2.68 0.03
C THR A 32 31.43 -2.28 -1.43
N GLY A 33 31.58 -3.26 -2.32
CA GLY A 33 31.10 -3.15 -3.68
C GLY A 33 29.61 -2.93 -3.56
N SER A 34 29.17 -1.68 -3.67
CA SER A 34 27.85 -1.39 -4.22
C SER A 34 27.88 -1.86 -5.66
N THR A 35 27.81 -3.18 -5.85
CA THR A 35 26.98 -3.70 -6.91
C THR A 35 25.61 -3.11 -6.64
N LEU A 36 25.20 -2.11 -7.43
CA LEU A 36 23.80 -1.81 -7.67
C LEU A 36 23.20 -3.04 -8.38
N GLY A 37 23.22 -4.19 -7.71
CA GLY A 37 22.19 -5.18 -7.89
C GLY A 37 21.00 -4.56 -7.18
N THR A 38 19.97 -4.24 -7.94
CA THR A 38 18.61 -4.16 -7.40
C THR A 38 18.35 -5.51 -6.75
N ALA A 39 18.75 -5.65 -5.47
CA ALA A 39 18.28 -6.73 -4.65
C ALA A 39 16.77 -6.51 -4.63
N ALA A 40 16.06 -7.35 -5.40
CA ALA A 40 14.63 -7.50 -5.32
C ALA A 40 14.34 -7.62 -3.83
N THR A 41 13.86 -6.53 -3.24
CA THR A 41 13.58 -6.48 -1.81
C THR A 41 12.26 -7.19 -1.72
N THR A 42 12.30 -8.52 -1.71
CA THR A 42 11.10 -9.34 -1.58
C THR A 42 10.33 -8.81 -0.37
N GLY A 43 9.04 -8.57 -0.56
CA GLY A 43 8.12 -8.19 0.50
C GLY A 43 8.17 -9.18 1.67
N GLN A 44 7.55 -8.79 2.79
CA GLN A 44 7.68 -9.43 4.11
C GLN A 44 7.50 -10.97 4.12
N ASP A 45 6.86 -11.53 3.09
CA ASP A 45 6.49 -12.95 2.99
C ASP A 45 7.20 -13.70 1.84
N GLY A 46 8.26 -13.11 1.25
CA GLY A 46 8.91 -13.64 0.05
C GLY A 46 8.14 -13.38 -1.24
N TRP A 47 7.01 -12.68 -1.15
CA TRP A 47 6.26 -12.13 -2.27
C TRP A 47 7.00 -10.94 -2.86
N LEU A 48 6.84 -10.68 -4.15
CA LEU A 48 7.23 -9.41 -4.77
C LEU A 48 6.55 -8.26 -4.04
N THR A 49 7.18 -7.10 -4.02
CA THR A 49 6.56 -5.84 -3.57
C THR A 49 5.53 -5.36 -4.58
N LEU A 50 4.62 -4.47 -4.15
CA LEU A 50 3.68 -3.79 -5.04
C LEU A 50 4.40 -3.10 -6.22
N HIS A 51 5.54 -2.46 -5.93
CA HIS A 51 6.35 -1.78 -6.93
C HIS A 51 6.91 -2.76 -7.98
N GLU A 52 7.42 -3.92 -7.55
CA GLU A 52 7.95 -4.94 -8.47
C GLU A 52 6.84 -5.54 -9.35
N VAL A 53 5.65 -5.78 -8.78
CA VAL A 53 4.49 -6.23 -9.55
C VAL A 53 4.09 -5.17 -10.58
N GLN A 54 4.04 -3.90 -10.19
CA GLN A 54 3.76 -2.80 -11.11
C GLN A 54 4.77 -2.75 -12.27
N LEU A 55 6.07 -2.80 -11.98
CA LEU A 55 7.11 -2.76 -13.02
C LEU A 55 6.97 -3.92 -14.01
N LYS A 56 6.63 -5.12 -13.53
CA LYS A 56 6.38 -6.28 -14.40
C LYS A 56 5.19 -6.08 -15.30
N LEU A 57 4.07 -5.57 -14.77
CA LEU A 57 2.88 -5.29 -15.58
C LEU A 57 3.12 -4.17 -16.59
N GLU A 58 3.86 -3.12 -16.21
CA GLU A 58 4.26 -2.06 -17.14
C GLU A 58 5.15 -2.61 -18.27
N ALA A 59 6.07 -3.52 -17.96
CA ALA A 59 6.89 -4.18 -18.98
C ALA A 59 6.05 -5.04 -19.96
N LEU A 60 4.90 -5.56 -19.51
CA LEU A 60 3.95 -6.30 -20.35
C LEU A 60 2.98 -5.42 -21.14
N GLY A 61 3.04 -4.09 -20.96
CA GLY A 61 2.21 -3.14 -21.71
C GLY A 61 0.96 -2.65 -20.98
N TYR A 62 0.72 -3.07 -19.73
CA TYR A 62 -0.37 -2.53 -18.92
C TYR A 62 -0.04 -1.12 -18.42
N ARG A 63 -1.03 -0.24 -18.38
CA ARG A 63 -0.91 1.19 -18.04
C ARG A 63 -2.02 1.59 -17.06
N GLU A 64 -1.92 2.80 -16.51
CA GLU A 64 -2.99 3.39 -15.70
C GLU A 64 -3.52 2.45 -14.60
N LEU A 65 -2.62 1.95 -13.75
CA LEU A 65 -3.04 1.13 -12.62
C LEU A 65 -3.96 1.94 -11.71
N THR A 66 -5.14 1.40 -11.45
CA THR A 66 -6.17 1.97 -10.58
C THR A 66 -6.34 1.19 -9.30
N LYS A 67 -5.87 -0.06 -9.26
CA LYS A 67 -5.84 -0.87 -8.04
C LYS A 67 -4.62 -1.77 -8.08
N ILE A 68 -3.98 -1.96 -6.94
CA ILE A 68 -3.08 -3.09 -6.67
C ILE A 68 -3.37 -3.58 -5.26
N GLU A 69 -3.69 -4.86 -5.10
CA GLU A 69 -3.98 -5.48 -3.81
C GLU A 69 -3.27 -6.83 -3.68
N ARG A 70 -2.70 -7.08 -2.51
CA ARG A 70 -2.34 -8.42 -2.04
C ARG A 70 -3.58 -9.11 -1.50
N ASP A 71 -4.01 -10.16 -2.18
CA ASP A 71 -5.21 -10.93 -1.86
C ASP A 71 -4.84 -12.41 -1.69
N ASP A 72 -5.11 -12.99 -0.52
CA ASP A 72 -4.85 -14.38 -0.12
C ASP A 72 -3.62 -15.09 -0.73
N ASP A 73 -3.68 -15.55 -1.99
CA ASP A 73 -2.65 -16.29 -2.72
C ASP A 73 -2.07 -15.57 -3.96
N LYS A 74 -2.50 -14.35 -4.25
CA LYS A 74 -2.17 -13.60 -5.47
C LYS A 74 -2.13 -12.08 -5.26
N TYR A 75 -1.77 -11.40 -6.34
CA TYR A 75 -2.06 -9.98 -6.50
C TYR A 75 -3.27 -9.81 -7.41
N GLU A 76 -4.21 -8.95 -7.02
CA GLU A 76 -5.27 -8.45 -7.90
C GLU A 76 -4.92 -7.03 -8.34
N VAL A 77 -4.82 -6.79 -9.65
CA VAL A 77 -4.47 -5.49 -10.21
C VAL A 77 -5.53 -5.03 -11.21
N LYS A 78 -6.02 -3.81 -11.07
CA LYS A 78 -6.87 -3.18 -12.10
C LYS A 78 -6.09 -2.17 -12.89
N ALA A 79 -6.03 -2.34 -14.20
CA ALA A 79 -5.25 -1.50 -15.10
C ALA A 79 -5.95 -1.31 -16.44
N THR A 80 -5.30 -0.60 -17.36
CA THR A 80 -5.66 -0.49 -18.77
C THR A 80 -4.69 -1.34 -19.59
N ASP A 81 -5.21 -2.20 -20.46
CA ASP A 81 -4.39 -3.00 -21.38
C ASP A 81 -3.90 -2.19 -22.59
N ALA A 82 -3.11 -2.82 -23.47
CA ALA A 82 -2.55 -2.18 -24.66
C ALA A 82 -3.62 -1.74 -25.68
N GLN A 83 -4.83 -2.32 -25.60
CA GLN A 83 -5.99 -2.00 -26.43
C GLN A 83 -6.83 -0.86 -25.84
N GLY A 84 -6.47 -0.35 -24.66
CA GLY A 84 -7.21 0.69 -23.96
C GLY A 84 -8.41 0.17 -23.17
N GLN A 85 -8.55 -1.14 -23.00
CA GLN A 85 -9.62 -1.74 -22.21
C GLN A 85 -9.23 -1.81 -20.74
N ARG A 86 -10.20 -1.60 -19.86
CA ARG A 86 -9.99 -1.80 -18.43
C ARG A 86 -10.03 -3.28 -18.12
N VAL A 87 -9.00 -3.76 -17.44
CA VAL A 87 -8.84 -5.17 -17.08
C VAL A 87 -8.57 -5.31 -15.59
N GLU A 88 -8.95 -6.46 -15.05
CA GLU A 88 -8.45 -6.98 -13.77
C GLU A 88 -7.50 -8.13 -14.07
N ILE A 89 -6.38 -8.16 -13.37
CA ILE A 89 -5.25 -9.02 -13.65
C ILE A 89 -4.89 -9.72 -12.35
N ASP A 90 -4.96 -11.05 -12.37
CA ASP A 90 -4.43 -11.87 -11.29
C ASP A 90 -2.95 -12.12 -11.56
N VAL A 91 -2.10 -11.89 -10.57
CA VAL A 91 -0.64 -12.00 -10.71
C VAL A 91 -0.07 -12.90 -9.62
N ASP A 92 0.77 -13.84 -10.05
CA ASP A 92 1.51 -14.72 -9.16
C ASP A 92 2.44 -13.90 -8.26
N PRO A 93 2.38 -14.07 -6.93
CA PRO A 93 3.05 -13.15 -6.04
C PRO A 93 4.56 -13.36 -5.95
N LEU A 94 5.09 -14.52 -6.36
CA LEU A 94 6.52 -14.83 -6.25
C LEU A 94 7.27 -14.47 -7.54
N THR A 95 6.65 -14.76 -8.67
CA THR A 95 7.24 -14.63 -10.00
C THR A 95 6.76 -13.38 -10.72
N GLY A 96 5.60 -12.84 -10.35
CA GLY A 96 4.92 -11.76 -11.03
C GLY A 96 4.38 -12.16 -12.42
N ALA A 97 4.17 -13.46 -12.64
CA ALA A 97 3.53 -13.96 -13.85
C ALA A 97 2.03 -13.63 -13.83
N VAL A 98 1.47 -13.26 -14.97
CA VAL A 98 0.01 -13.08 -15.11
C VAL A 98 -0.66 -14.46 -15.09
N LEU A 99 -1.57 -14.65 -14.16
CA LEU A 99 -2.36 -15.88 -13.96
C LEU A 99 -3.67 -15.82 -14.74
N ASP A 100 -4.37 -14.68 -14.66
CA ASP A 100 -5.64 -14.45 -15.34
C ASP A 100 -5.76 -12.97 -15.75
N THR A 101 -6.59 -12.69 -16.76
CA THR A 101 -6.93 -11.32 -17.17
C THR A 101 -8.38 -11.25 -17.61
N GLU A 102 -9.18 -10.49 -16.87
CA GLU A 102 -10.60 -10.28 -17.15
C GLU A 102 -10.85 -8.85 -17.63
N VAL A 103 -11.47 -8.69 -18.80
CA VAL A 103 -11.93 -7.38 -19.28
C VAL A 103 -13.14 -6.93 -18.46
N LYS A 104 -12.99 -5.83 -17.71
CA LYS A 104 -14.06 -5.24 -16.90
C LYS A 104 -14.91 -4.31 -17.76
N ARG A 105 -16.23 -4.42 -17.61
CA ARG A 105 -17.14 -3.42 -18.20
C ARG A 105 -16.86 -2.04 -17.59
N SER A 106 -16.83 -1.02 -18.44
CA SER A 106 -16.76 0.37 -17.98
C SER A 106 -17.99 0.68 -17.11
N LYS A 107 -17.79 0.86 -15.81
CA LYS A 107 -18.75 1.57 -14.96
C LYS A 107 -18.84 2.97 -15.58
N GLY A 108 -20.03 3.36 -16.06
CA GLY A 108 -20.29 4.39 -17.07
C GLY A 108 -19.42 5.64 -17.06
N ASP A 109 -19.29 6.21 -18.26
CA ASP A 109 -18.46 7.37 -18.66
C ASP A 109 -18.03 8.25 -17.48
N ARG A 110 -16.85 7.94 -16.92
CA ARG A 110 -16.21 8.78 -15.93
C ARG A 110 -15.51 9.86 -16.72
N SER A 111 -15.87 11.12 -16.48
CA SER A 111 -15.05 12.27 -16.87
C SER A 111 -13.59 11.97 -16.54
N ASN A 112 -12.80 11.70 -17.59
CA ASN A 112 -11.42 11.24 -17.50
C ASN A 112 -10.45 12.41 -17.22
N THR A 113 -10.92 13.64 -17.36
CA THR A 113 -10.07 14.84 -17.36
C THR A 113 -9.55 15.18 -15.96
N ASP A 114 -10.41 15.18 -14.94
CA ASP A 114 -9.98 15.42 -13.55
C ASP A 114 -9.06 14.30 -13.08
N GLN A 115 -9.37 13.09 -13.53
CA GLN A 115 -8.69 11.86 -13.18
C GLN A 115 -7.29 11.72 -13.79
N ALA A 116 -7.01 12.37 -14.93
CA ALA A 116 -5.69 12.39 -15.54
C ALA A 116 -4.64 13.20 -14.74
N SER A 117 -5.09 14.06 -13.83
CA SER A 117 -4.21 14.88 -12.99
C SER A 117 -3.94 14.28 -11.60
N TRP A 118 -4.46 13.07 -11.34
CA TRP A 118 -4.23 12.38 -10.08
C TRP A 118 -2.83 11.77 -10.07
N LEU A 119 -2.26 11.65 -8.88
CA LEU A 119 -1.09 10.81 -8.63
C LEU A 119 -1.35 9.39 -9.12
N THR A 120 -0.29 8.70 -9.56
CA THR A 120 -0.36 7.27 -9.87
C THR A 120 -0.36 6.45 -8.58
N VAL A 121 -0.79 5.19 -8.66
CA VAL A 121 -0.71 4.23 -7.55
C VAL A 121 0.70 4.17 -6.94
N HIS A 122 1.74 4.16 -7.76
CA HIS A 122 3.13 4.22 -7.31
C HIS A 122 3.43 5.50 -6.51
N GLN A 123 2.99 6.65 -7.01
CA GLN A 123 3.26 7.92 -6.35
C GLN A 123 2.58 7.97 -4.98
N VAL A 124 1.35 7.43 -4.87
CA VAL A 124 0.65 7.24 -3.60
C VAL A 124 1.43 6.28 -2.69
N GLN A 125 1.92 5.16 -3.20
CA GLN A 125 2.74 4.21 -2.43
C GLN A 125 3.96 4.91 -1.81
N VAL A 126 4.74 5.63 -2.62
CA VAL A 126 5.94 6.35 -2.15
C VAL A 126 5.60 7.39 -1.09
N LYS A 127 4.49 8.12 -1.25
CA LYS A 127 4.01 9.11 -0.26
C LYS A 127 3.67 8.46 1.08
N LEU A 128 2.97 7.32 1.06
CA LEU A 128 2.61 6.58 2.27
C LEU A 128 3.85 6.06 2.99
N GLU A 129 4.79 5.45 2.25
CA GLU A 129 6.05 4.96 2.80
C GLU A 129 6.89 6.08 3.43
N ALA A 130 6.98 7.24 2.75
CA ALA A 130 7.68 8.42 3.26
C ALA A 130 7.05 8.97 4.55
N THR A 131 5.74 8.81 4.72
CA THR A 131 5.02 9.25 5.92
C THR A 131 5.19 8.29 7.10
N GLY A 132 5.68 7.07 6.86
CA GLY A 132 5.91 6.07 7.91
C GLY A 132 4.99 4.86 7.85
N TYR A 133 4.04 4.81 6.91
CA TYR A 133 3.22 3.63 6.70
C TYR A 133 4.05 2.49 6.11
N ARG A 134 3.76 1.27 6.53
CA ARG A 134 4.45 0.04 6.13
C ARG A 134 3.42 -0.99 5.70
N ASP A 135 3.89 -2.10 5.14
CA ASP A 135 3.06 -3.26 4.77
C ASP A 135 1.77 -2.88 4.04
N ILE A 136 1.91 -2.03 3.02
CA ILE A 136 0.80 -1.59 2.17
C ILE A 136 0.23 -2.82 1.45
N GLN A 137 -0.98 -3.20 1.82
CA GLN A 137 -1.68 -4.38 1.27
C GLN A 137 -2.46 -4.01 0.03
N GLU A 138 -3.05 -2.81 0.01
CA GLU A 138 -3.90 -2.34 -1.07
C GLU A 138 -3.70 -0.85 -1.29
N ILE A 139 -3.74 -0.44 -2.55
CA ILE A 139 -4.03 0.92 -2.98
C ILE A 139 -5.09 0.81 -4.08
N GLU A 140 -6.28 1.38 -3.86
CA GLU A 140 -7.37 1.44 -4.84
C GLU A 140 -7.81 2.88 -5.07
N ARG A 141 -7.99 3.23 -6.34
CA ARG A 141 -8.57 4.49 -6.77
C ARG A 141 -10.08 4.43 -6.60
N GLU A 142 -10.60 5.29 -5.73
CA GLU A 142 -12.04 5.49 -5.53
C GLU A 142 -12.57 6.64 -6.40
N ARG A 143 -13.82 7.05 -6.17
CA ARG A 143 -14.47 8.10 -6.96
C ARG A 143 -13.77 9.46 -6.83
N ASP A 144 -13.33 9.79 -5.63
CA ASP A 144 -12.87 11.12 -5.22
C ASP A 144 -11.55 11.11 -4.42
N HIS A 145 -11.07 9.94 -4.02
CA HIS A 145 -9.86 9.75 -3.24
C HIS A 145 -9.16 8.44 -3.62
N TYR A 146 -7.97 8.21 -3.08
CA TYR A 146 -7.39 6.87 -2.99
C TYR A 146 -7.74 6.24 -1.66
N GLN A 147 -8.06 4.97 -1.67
CA GLN A 147 -8.15 4.12 -0.50
C GLN A 147 -6.88 3.29 -0.39
N ALA A 148 -6.30 3.19 0.80
CA ALA A 148 -5.19 2.26 1.04
C ALA A 148 -5.40 1.47 2.32
N LYS A 149 -4.89 0.23 2.34
CA LYS A 149 -4.80 -0.58 3.57
C LYS A 149 -3.33 -0.76 3.90
N ALA A 150 -2.89 -0.31 5.06
CA ALA A 150 -1.49 -0.33 5.47
C ALA A 150 -1.36 -0.60 6.98
N THR A 151 -0.11 -0.69 7.44
CA THR A 151 0.26 -0.72 8.84
C THR A 151 0.82 0.64 9.24
N ASP A 152 0.30 1.25 10.30
CA ASP A 152 0.80 2.53 10.82
C ASP A 152 2.09 2.35 11.67
N ALA A 153 2.63 3.47 12.17
CA ALA A 153 3.86 3.46 12.98
C ALA A 153 3.69 2.73 14.33
N GLN A 154 2.46 2.55 14.80
CA GLN A 154 2.11 1.83 16.02
C GLN A 154 1.90 0.32 15.77
N GLY A 155 2.04 -0.12 14.51
CA GLY A 155 1.82 -1.52 14.12
C GLY A 155 0.34 -1.88 13.93
N GLN A 156 -0.57 -0.91 13.89
CA GLN A 156 -1.99 -1.16 13.69
C GLN A 156 -2.33 -1.22 12.20
N ARG A 157 -3.23 -2.15 11.84
CA ARG A 157 -3.81 -2.20 10.49
C ARG A 157 -4.82 -1.06 10.34
N VAL A 158 -4.57 -0.18 9.38
CA VAL A 158 -5.40 0.99 9.10
C VAL A 158 -5.91 0.98 7.68
N LYS A 159 -7.07 1.59 7.49
CA LYS A 159 -7.65 1.96 6.21
C LYS A 159 -7.55 3.48 6.07
N LEU A 160 -6.92 3.94 5.00
CA LEU A 160 -6.64 5.35 4.76
C LEU A 160 -7.50 5.85 3.60
N ALA A 161 -7.97 7.09 3.72
CA ALA A 161 -8.42 7.89 2.57
C ALA A 161 -7.33 8.92 2.26
N ILE A 162 -6.91 9.02 1.00
CA ILE A 162 -5.78 9.83 0.57
C ILE A 162 -6.24 10.78 -0.54
N ASP A 163 -5.86 12.05 -0.44
CA ASP A 163 -6.10 13.05 -1.47
C ASP A 163 -5.36 12.67 -2.75
N PRO A 164 -6.06 12.64 -3.90
CA PRO A 164 -5.49 12.07 -5.10
C PRO A 164 -4.48 12.98 -5.81
N HIS A 165 -4.37 14.26 -5.46
CA HIS A 165 -3.46 15.20 -6.11
C HIS A 165 -2.18 15.42 -5.30
N SER A 166 -2.32 15.53 -3.98
CA SER A 166 -1.23 15.80 -3.03
C SER A 166 -0.62 14.52 -2.46
N GLY A 167 -1.41 13.45 -2.32
CA GLY A 167 -1.04 12.24 -1.60
C GLY A 167 -1.16 12.38 -0.08
N ASP A 168 -1.81 13.44 0.41
CA ASP A 168 -2.02 13.66 1.85
C ASP A 168 -3.11 12.73 2.39
N VAL A 169 -2.90 12.20 3.59
CA VAL A 169 -3.91 11.36 4.27
C VAL A 169 -5.03 12.25 4.81
N LEU A 170 -6.24 12.04 4.32
CA LEU A 170 -7.46 12.78 4.69
C LEU A 170 -8.16 12.19 5.91
N ASP A 171 -8.19 10.85 5.99
CA ASP A 171 -8.86 10.11 7.06
C ASP A 171 -8.14 8.79 7.33
N THR A 172 -8.25 8.29 8.56
CA THR A 172 -7.65 7.03 9.01
C THR A 172 -8.61 6.27 9.91
N ASP A 173 -9.03 5.08 9.45
CA ASP A 173 -9.86 4.15 10.20
C ASP A 173 -9.02 2.95 10.66
N VAL A 174 -8.91 2.74 11.97
CA VAL A 174 -8.20 1.59 12.53
C VAL A 174 -9.10 0.35 12.44
N LYS A 175 -8.67 -0.67 11.69
CA LYS A 175 -9.42 -1.92 11.58
C LYS A 175 -9.30 -2.71 12.89
N ARG A 176 -10.27 -2.52 13.79
CA ARG A 176 -10.39 -3.36 14.98
C ARG A 176 -10.73 -4.78 14.57
N SER A 177 -10.04 -5.75 15.16
CA SER A 177 -10.41 -7.14 14.98
C SER A 177 -11.78 -7.37 15.64
N ARG A 178 -12.66 -8.14 15.00
CA ARG A 178 -13.98 -8.49 15.54
C ARG A 178 -13.94 -9.18 16.92
N ARG A 179 -12.77 -9.51 17.46
CA ARG A 179 -12.61 -10.13 18.79
C ARG A 179 -12.83 -9.15 19.94
N ASP A 180 -12.68 -7.84 19.71
CA ASP A 180 -12.76 -6.84 20.78
C ASP A 180 -14.20 -6.37 21.08
N ASP A 181 -15.12 -6.59 20.16
CA ASP A 181 -16.54 -6.28 20.37
C ASP A 181 -17.18 -7.19 21.44
N ASN A 182 -16.65 -8.40 21.64
CA ASN A 182 -17.18 -9.35 22.64
C ASN A 182 -16.59 -9.16 24.05
N ARG A 183 -15.51 -8.38 24.22
CA ARG A 183 -14.92 -8.10 25.54
C ARG A 183 -15.46 -6.83 26.18
N SER A 184 -16.04 -5.95 25.37
CA SER A 184 -16.50 -4.62 25.79
C SER A 184 -17.87 -4.63 26.50
N ALA A 185 -18.57 -5.77 26.52
CA ALA A 185 -19.89 -5.90 27.12
C ALA A 185 -19.88 -6.28 28.62
N ASP A 186 -18.73 -6.65 29.19
CA ASP A 186 -18.65 -7.23 30.55
C ASP A 186 -17.70 -6.50 31.52
N GLU A 187 -17.20 -5.31 31.17
CA GLU A 187 -16.47 -4.48 32.14
C GLU A 187 -17.33 -3.31 32.64
N PRO A 188 -17.58 -3.19 33.97
CA PRO A 188 -18.23 -2.03 34.54
C PRO A 188 -17.29 -0.83 34.40
N ARG A 189 -17.65 0.10 33.51
CA ARG A 189 -16.91 1.36 33.32
C ARG A 189 -17.07 2.24 34.57
N THR A 190 -16.08 2.24 35.46
CA THR A 190 -15.86 3.35 36.39
C THR A 190 -15.52 4.58 35.55
N ARG A 191 -16.51 5.46 35.34
CA ARG A 191 -16.27 6.78 34.75
C ARG A 191 -15.49 7.61 35.77
N LEU A 192 -14.17 7.70 35.61
CA LEU A 192 -13.38 8.75 36.23
C LEU A 192 -13.70 10.05 35.49
N SER A 193 -14.62 10.85 36.03
CA SER A 193 -14.92 12.18 35.51
C SER A 193 -13.89 13.14 36.08
N VAL A 194 -12.97 13.63 35.25
CA VAL A 194 -11.99 14.65 35.62
C VAL A 194 -12.54 16.00 35.17
N ASP A 195 -12.67 16.95 36.09
CA ASP A 195 -13.15 18.30 35.78
C ASP A 195 -12.04 19.07 35.02
N PRO A 196 -12.30 19.56 33.79
CA PRO A 196 -11.26 20.11 32.93
C PRO A 196 -10.75 21.49 33.38
N TYR A 197 -11.27 22.09 34.46
CA TYR A 197 -10.83 23.41 34.90
C TYR A 197 -10.05 23.43 36.23
N THR A 198 -10.04 22.33 36.99
CA THR A 198 -9.35 22.30 38.31
C THR A 198 -8.44 21.09 38.52
N GLY A 199 -8.61 19.99 37.78
CA GLY A 199 -7.72 18.82 37.86
C GLY A 199 -7.88 17.93 39.10
N ASP A 200 -8.87 18.20 39.96
CA ASP A 200 -9.19 17.34 41.11
C ASP A 200 -10.11 16.17 40.72
N VAL A 201 -9.85 15.01 41.32
CA VAL A 201 -10.63 13.77 41.15
C VAL A 201 -11.85 13.81 42.08
N ILE A 202 -13.06 13.83 41.53
CA ILE A 202 -14.30 13.70 42.33
C ILE A 202 -14.62 12.20 42.47
N GLU A 203 -14.32 11.63 43.64
CA GLU A 203 -14.78 10.28 44.01
C GLU A 203 -16.28 10.32 44.36
N GLY A 204 -17.13 10.07 43.37
CA GLY A 204 -18.56 9.86 43.58
C GLY A 204 -18.86 8.40 43.93
N THR A 205 -19.02 8.09 45.22
CA THR A 205 -19.49 6.78 45.68
C THR A 205 -20.96 6.58 45.29
N ALA A 206 -21.22 5.75 44.28
CA ALA A 206 -22.58 5.35 43.92
C ALA A 206 -23.10 4.29 44.92
N ALA A 207 -23.64 4.75 46.04
CA ALA A 207 -24.52 3.97 46.88
C ALA A 207 -25.61 4.89 47.43
N GLU A 208 -26.80 4.88 46.84
CA GLU A 208 -28.00 4.55 47.59
C GLU A 208 -29.21 4.36 46.67
N ARG A 209 -29.80 3.17 46.82
CA ARG A 209 -31.04 2.69 46.25
C ARG A 209 -32.06 2.73 47.38
N ALA A 210 -33.03 3.63 47.38
CA ALA A 210 -34.33 3.44 48.04
C ALA A 210 -35.30 4.62 47.84
N THR A 211 -36.46 4.30 47.25
CA THR A 211 -37.83 4.70 47.64
C THR A 211 -38.13 6.14 48.08
N ASN A 212 -39.08 6.80 47.40
CA ASN A 212 -40.22 7.44 48.09
C ASN A 212 -41.38 7.79 47.12
N PRO A 213 -42.60 8.12 47.60
CA PRO A 213 -43.82 7.39 47.25
C PRO A 213 -44.91 8.28 46.64
N THR A 214 -46.01 7.65 46.26
CA THR A 214 -47.31 8.25 45.94
C THR A 214 -47.86 9.12 47.09
N ALA A 215 -48.29 10.35 46.80
CA ALA A 215 -49.31 11.10 47.54
C ALA A 215 -49.92 12.26 46.69
N PRO A 216 -51.12 12.79 47.01
CA PRO A 216 -52.23 12.92 46.05
C PRO A 216 -52.50 14.34 45.52
N ALA A 217 -53.22 14.40 44.39
CA ALA A 217 -53.86 15.61 43.91
C ALA A 217 -55.17 15.88 44.67
N THR A 218 -55.23 17.01 45.36
CA THR A 218 -56.44 17.80 45.66
C THR A 218 -56.36 19.03 44.74
N LYS A 219 -57.41 19.53 44.10
CA LYS A 219 -58.78 19.80 44.55
C LYS A 219 -59.70 19.93 43.33
#